data_AF-A0A6V8NVQ8-F1
#
_entry.id   AF-A0A6V8NVQ8-F1
#
_cell.length_a   1.000
_cell.length_b   1.000
_cell.length_c   1.000
_cell.angle_alpha   90.00
_cell.angle_beta   90.00
_cell.angle_gamma   90.00
#
_symmetry.space_group_name_H-M   'P 1'
#
loop_
_entity.id
_entity.type
_entity.pdbx_description
1 polymer ?
#
loop_
_entity_poly.entity_id
_entity_poly.type
_entity_poly.pdbx_seq_one_letter_code
_entity_poly.pdbx_strand_id
1 'polypeptide(L)' 'MRIILLAHTPDPERAIATAARLCYSPSGAVELAEKMTDAEVKKLIKFIVASGHHSTIEHASFTFAIEAISLISH' A
#
# COMPACT_ATOMS: atom_id res chain seq x y z
N MET A 1 13.95 -14.63 -17.31
CA MET A 1 13.43 -14.10 -16.04
C MET A 1 11.94 -13.83 -16.21
N ARG A 2 11.09 -14.53 -15.46
CA ARG A 2 9.63 -14.37 -15.48
C ARG A 2 9.17 -13.95 -14.08
N ILE A 3 8.29 -12.96 -13.99
CA ILE A 3 7.79 -12.43 -12.72
C ILE A 3 6.27 -12.61 -12.69
N ILE A 4 5.75 -13.15 -11.60
CA ILE A 4 4.32 -13.45 -11.42
C ILE A 4 3.90 -12.90 -10.06
N LEU A 5 2.85 -12.08 -10.01
CA LEU A 5 2.23 -11.71 -8.74
C LEU A 5 1.42 -12.91 -8.21
N LEU A 6 1.83 -13.48 -7.08
CA LEU A 6 1.17 -14.61 -6.44
C LEU A 6 0.06 -14.17 -5.49
N ALA A 7 0.28 -13.10 -4.74
CA ALA A 7 -0.65 -12.61 -3.74
C ALA A 7 -0.44 -11.11 -3.50
N HIS A 8 -1.50 -10.41 -3.09
CA HIS A 8 -1.43 -9.03 -2.64
C HIS A 8 -2.45 -8.77 -1.54
N THR A 9 -2.22 -7.73 -0.74
CA THR A 9 -3.24 -7.18 0.17
C THR A 9 -4.47 -6.77 -0.65
N PRO A 10 -5.69 -7.21 -0.31
CA PRO A 10 -6.90 -6.72 -0.96
C PRO A 10 -7.00 -5.20 -0.83
N ASP A 11 -7.35 -4.52 -1.92
CA ASP A 11 -7.46 -3.05 -1.98
C ASP A 11 -6.27 -2.31 -1.31
N PRO A 12 -5.03 -2.53 -1.78
CA PRO A 12 -3.82 -2.10 -1.08
C PRO A 12 -3.76 -0.59 -0.89
N GLU A 13 -4.29 0.17 -1.84
CA GLU A 13 -4.41 1.63 -1.77
C GLU A 13 -5.30 2.08 -0.59
N ARG A 14 -6.46 1.42 -0.38
CA ARG A 14 -7.37 1.71 0.73
C ARG A 14 -6.75 1.33 2.08
N ALA A 15 -6.02 0.22 2.14
CA ALA A 15 -5.29 -0.18 3.35
C ALA A 15 -4.28 0.90 3.78
N ILE A 16 -3.47 1.40 2.84
CA ILE A 16 -2.49 2.49 3.09
C ILE A 16 -3.21 3.78 3.52
N ALA A 17 -4.26 4.18 2.81
CA ALA A 17 -5.01 5.39 3.10
C ALA A 17 -5.64 5.37 4.50
N THR A 18 -6.18 4.21 4.92
CA THR A 18 -6.78 4.00 6.23
C THR A 18 -5.71 4.08 7.34
N ALA A 19 -4.56 3.43 7.15
CA ALA A 19 -3.45 3.49 8.08
C ALA A 19 -2.92 4.92 8.27
N ALA A 20 -2.76 5.67 7.18
CA ALA A 20 -2.30 7.05 7.25
C ALA A 20 -3.29 7.96 7.99
N ARG A 21 -4.59 7.80 7.78
CA ARG A 21 -5.60 8.62 8.47
C ARG A 21 -5.65 8.37 9.97
N LEU A 22 -5.45 7.12 10.41
CA LEU A 22 -5.34 6.76 11.82
C LEU A 22 -4.23 7.52 12.57
N CYS A 23 -3.12 7.80 11.89
CA CYS A 23 -1.98 8.49 12.50
C CYS A 23 -2.13 10.03 12.55
N TYR A 24 -2.97 10.62 11.68
CA TYR A 24 -3.06 12.07 11.49
C TYR A 24 -4.43 12.69 11.82
N SER A 25 -5.46 11.90 12.14
CA SER A 25 -6.79 12.41 12.46
C SER A 25 -7.30 11.91 13.81
N PRO A 26 -7.89 12.77 14.66
CA PRO A 26 -8.64 12.34 15.84
C PRO A 26 -9.98 11.65 15.50
N SER A 27 -10.38 11.65 14.22
CA SER A 27 -11.54 10.91 13.71
C SER A 27 -11.19 9.42 13.59
N GLY A 28 -12.07 8.52 14.06
CA GLY A 28 -11.80 7.09 14.10
C GLY A 28 -11.58 6.44 12.73
N ALA A 29 -10.68 5.45 12.67
CA ALA A 29 -10.29 4.70 11.46
C ALA A 29 -11.48 4.22 10.61
N VAL A 30 -12.54 3.79 11.29
CA VAL A 30 -13.70 3.10 10.70
C VAL A 30 -14.52 4.06 9.84
N GLU A 31 -14.78 5.28 10.33
CA GLU A 31 -15.50 6.28 9.53
C GLU A 31 -14.70 6.74 8.30
N LEU A 32 -13.37 6.73 8.39
CA LEU A 32 -12.49 7.15 7.31
C LEU A 32 -12.33 6.06 6.24
N ALA A 33 -12.32 4.78 6.64
CA ALA A 33 -12.28 3.64 5.72
C ALA A 33 -13.57 3.53 4.88
N GLU A 34 -14.73 3.79 5.49
CA GLU A 34 -16.05 3.66 4.83
C GLU A 34 -16.43 4.85 3.95
N LYS A 35 -15.87 6.06 4.21
CA LYS A 35 -16.33 7.30 3.56
C LYS A 35 -15.43 7.82 2.43
N MET A 36 -14.25 7.24 2.21
CA MET A 36 -13.34 7.71 1.16
C MET A 36 -13.73 7.19 -0.23
N THR A 37 -13.88 8.12 -1.17
CA THR A 37 -13.98 7.82 -2.60
C THR A 37 -12.62 7.40 -3.16
N ASP A 38 -12.61 6.65 -4.26
CA ASP A 38 -11.35 6.20 -4.90
C ASP A 38 -10.46 7.37 -5.34
N ALA A 39 -11.06 8.50 -5.71
CA ALA A 39 -10.33 9.72 -6.05
C ALA A 39 -9.59 10.31 -4.83
N GLU A 40 -10.22 10.29 -3.66
CA GLU A 40 -9.62 10.76 -2.41
C GLU A 40 -8.51 9.82 -1.94
N VAL A 41 -8.71 8.50 -2.08
CA VAL A 41 -7.67 7.49 -1.79
C VAL A 41 -6.43 7.76 -2.63
N LYS A 42 -6.58 7.90 -3.96
CA LYS A 42 -5.47 8.19 -4.86
C LYS A 42 -4.77 9.51 -4.55
N LYS A 43 -5.54 10.56 -4.23
CA LYS A 43 -4.99 11.87 -3.85
C LYS A 43 -4.16 11.77 -2.57
N LEU A 44 -4.66 11.04 -1.57
CA LEU A 44 -3.98 10.86 -0.30
C LEU A 44 -2.69 10.04 -0.47
N ILE A 45 -2.70 8.95 -1.23
CA ILE A 45 -1.50 8.14 -1.48
C ILE A 45 -0.41 8.96 -2.16
N LYS A 46 -0.77 9.76 -3.19
CA LYS A 46 0.18 10.66 -3.83
C LYS A 46 0.80 11.65 -2.85
N PHE A 47 -0.01 12.19 -1.94
CA PHE A 47 0.47 13.08 -0.88
C PHE A 47 1.42 12.35 0.09
N ILE A 48 1.05 11.15 0.56
CA ILE A 48 1.88 10.33 1.47
C ILE A 48 3.26 10.09 0.86
N VAL A 49 3.30 9.60 -0.39
CA VAL A 49 4.54 9.32 -1.12
C VAL A 49 5.38 10.60 -1.27
N ALA A 50 4.77 11.72 -1.64
CA ALA A 50 5.47 12.99 -1.79
C ALA A 50 6.00 13.55 -0.45
N SER A 51 5.31 13.27 0.65
CA SER A 51 5.64 13.76 1.99
C SER A 51 6.70 12.94 2.72
N GLY A 52 7.10 11.77 2.19
CA GLY A 52 8.11 10.89 2.81
C GLY A 52 7.60 10.06 4.00
N HIS A 53 6.29 10.06 4.28
CA HIS A 53 5.67 9.25 5.34
C HIS A 53 5.50 7.79 4.90
N HIS A 54 6.61 7.12 4.60
CA HIS A 54 6.58 5.79 3.99
C HIS A 54 6.10 4.68 4.93
N SER A 55 6.07 4.90 6.26
CA SER A 55 5.59 3.91 7.23
C SER A 55 4.17 3.43 6.95
N THR A 56 3.31 4.28 6.38
CA THR A 56 1.93 3.91 6.05
C THR A 56 1.86 2.99 4.82
N ILE A 57 2.87 3.02 3.95
CA ILE A 57 2.96 2.18 2.73
C ILE A 57 3.23 0.71 3.12
N GLU A 58 3.88 0.48 4.26
CA GLU A 58 4.20 -0.86 4.78
C GLU A 58 2.96 -1.68 5.15
N HIS A 59 1.77 -1.07 5.18
CA HIS A 59 0.50 -1.76 5.40
C HIS A 59 0.00 -2.54 4.17
N ALA A 60 0.65 -2.41 3.02
CA ALA A 60 0.34 -3.20 1.82
C ALA A 60 1.50 -4.14 1.47
N SER A 61 1.15 -5.39 1.18
CA SER A 61 2.10 -6.45 0.84
C SER A 61 1.80 -7.00 -0.55
N PHE A 62 2.86 -7.30 -1.30
CA PHE A 62 2.80 -7.94 -2.60
C PHE A 62 3.81 -9.08 -2.62
N THR A 63 3.38 -10.26 -3.05
CA THR A 63 4.21 -11.46 -3.14
C THR A 63 4.41 -11.82 -4.59
N PHE A 64 5.67 -11.89 -5.03
CA PHE A 64 6.03 -12.23 -6.40
C PHE A 64 6.79 -13.56 -6.46
N ALA A 65 6.44 -14.42 -7.40
CA ALA A 65 7.31 -15.49 -7.87
C ALA A 65 8.23 -14.95 -8.95
N ILE A 66 9.52 -15.24 -8.84
CA ILE A 66 10.52 -14.90 -9.85
C ILE A 66 11.16 -16.19 -10.35
N GLU A 67 10.89 -16.55 -11.59
CA GLU A 67 11.40 -17.75 -12.25
C GLU A 67 12.60 -17.39 -13.16
N ALA A 68 13.60 -18.27 -13.19
CA ALA A 68 14.87 -18.11 -13.90
C ALA A 68 15.80 -17.00 -13.34
N ILE A 69 15.95 -16.94 -12.01
CA ILE A 69 17.17 -16.37 -11.40
C ILE A 69 18.25 -17.42 -11.53
N SER A 70 19.24 -17.23 -12.41
CA SER A 70 20.45 -18.04 -12.40
C SER A 70 21.13 -17.86 -11.04
N LEU A 71 21.24 -18.94 -10.27
CA LEU A 71 22.02 -18.98 -9.03
C LEU A 71 23.50 -18.97 -9.40
N ILE A 72 24.03 -17.80 -9.77
CA ILE A 72 25.47 -17.57 -9.80
C ILE A 72 25.77 -16.63 -8.65
N SER A 73 26.04 -17.22 -7.48
CA SER A 73 26.79 -16.57 -6.42
C SER A 73 28.27 -16.88 -6.67
N HIS A 74 29.00 -15.92 -7.25
CA HIS A 74 30.46 -15.92 -7.18
C HIS A 74 30.91 -15.31 -5.86
#